data_AF-M1ZXH4-F1
#
_entry.id   AF-M1ZXH4-F1
#
_cell.length_a   1.000
_cell.length_b   1.000
_cell.length_c   1.000
_cell.angle_alpha   90.00
_cell.angle_beta   90.00
_cell.angle_gamma   90.00
#
_symmetry.space_group_name_H-M   'P 1'
#
loop_
_entity.id
_entity.type
_entity.pdbx_description
1 polymer ?
#
loop_
_entity_poly.entity_id
_entity_poly.type
_entity_poly.pdbx_seq_one_letter_code
_entity_poly.pdbx_strand_id
1 'polypeptide(L)'
;MGINEKKIFQFFKFVDLYWNMFKWQMNSYIRCEKKIEMLATGISYTNLGLKEELLNKKCFKFSIGSQDLYYDYTIVKNIIENYKEKKQNLKYTIIGLTYYSFQYDMSLSAMKNKVILYYEILKDVHNFKDAKKIYLEYEINENIASKIFKKDKDGWYNFNWNTKVLKVIEDKRYAGKMQAERDCNKNYPKTVEENKEIFKNYLKLLRDNN
;
A
#
# COMPACT_ATOMS: atom_id res chain seq x y z
N MET A 1 22.23 -12.02 -21.48
CA MET A 1 21.62 -11.87 -22.82
C MET A 1 22.09 -10.63 -23.59
N GLY A 2 22.93 -9.72 -23.07
CA GLY A 2 23.56 -8.64 -23.88
C GLY A 2 22.62 -7.58 -24.49
N ILE A 3 21.30 -7.71 -24.30
CA ILE A 3 20.30 -6.74 -24.76
C ILE A 3 20.31 -5.54 -23.82
N ASN A 4 20.37 -4.33 -24.40
CA ASN A 4 20.30 -3.08 -23.67
C ASN A 4 18.96 -2.96 -22.91
N GLU A 5 19.02 -2.71 -21.60
CA GLU A 5 17.85 -2.58 -20.73
C GLU A 5 16.85 -1.52 -21.20
N LYS A 6 17.31 -0.45 -21.88
CA LYS A 6 16.45 0.61 -22.46
C LYS A 6 15.61 0.15 -23.65
N LYS A 7 15.73 -1.13 -24.04
CA LYS A 7 14.92 -1.79 -25.07
C LYS A 7 14.02 -2.89 -24.50
N ILE A 8 14.10 -3.17 -23.19
CA ILE A 8 13.32 -4.22 -22.54
C ILE A 8 12.19 -3.56 -21.78
N PHE A 9 10.97 -3.72 -22.28
CA PHE A 9 9.79 -3.20 -21.59
C PHE A 9 9.30 -4.18 -20.52
N GLN A 10 9.56 -3.86 -19.26
CA GLN A 10 9.04 -4.55 -18.09
C GLN A 10 7.70 -3.95 -17.67
N PHE A 11 6.64 -4.33 -18.39
CA PHE A 11 5.29 -3.79 -18.24
C PHE A 11 4.79 -3.72 -16.79
N PHE A 12 5.02 -4.75 -15.97
CA PHE A 12 4.57 -4.76 -14.57
C PHE A 12 5.20 -3.64 -13.72
N LYS A 13 6.48 -3.32 -13.93
CA LYS A 13 7.17 -2.25 -13.18
C LYS A 13 6.63 -0.87 -13.56
N PHE A 14 6.31 -0.68 -14.84
CA PHE A 14 5.66 0.53 -15.32
C PHE A 14 4.28 0.68 -14.69
N VAL A 15 3.46 -0.35 -14.74
CA VAL A 15 2.08 -0.26 -14.27
C VAL A 15 1.98 -0.02 -12.77
N ASP A 16 2.80 -0.67 -11.94
CA ASP A 16 2.71 -0.52 -10.48
C ASP A 16 2.81 0.96 -10.07
N LEU A 17 3.74 1.71 -10.67
CA LEU A 17 3.93 3.13 -10.37
C LEU A 17 3.02 4.05 -11.19
N TYR A 18 2.65 3.66 -12.41
CA TYR A 18 1.68 4.40 -13.21
C TYR A 18 0.30 4.41 -12.54
N TRP A 19 -0.12 3.26 -12.02
CA TRP A 19 -1.32 3.08 -11.19
C TRP A 19 -0.97 3.05 -9.71
N ASN A 20 -0.18 4.03 -9.25
CA ASN A 20 0.18 4.14 -7.84
C ASN A 20 -1.08 4.36 -6.97
N MET A 21 -1.59 3.25 -6.41
CA MET A 21 -2.81 3.21 -5.63
C MET A 21 -2.73 4.07 -4.37
N PHE A 22 -1.57 4.08 -3.70
CA PHE A 22 -1.39 4.89 -2.49
C PHE A 22 -1.45 6.39 -2.82
N LYS A 23 -0.77 6.81 -3.88
CA LYS A 23 -0.84 8.19 -4.37
C LYS A 23 -2.26 8.60 -4.72
N TRP A 24 -3.00 7.71 -5.41
CA TRP A 24 -4.39 7.97 -5.72
C TRP A 24 -5.28 8.10 -4.47
N GLN A 25 -5.11 7.23 -3.46
CA GLN A 25 -5.83 7.31 -2.20
C GLN A 25 -5.53 8.60 -1.44
N MET A 26 -4.25 8.97 -1.31
CA MET A 26 -3.85 10.22 -0.66
C MET A 26 -4.42 11.45 -1.38
N ASN A 27 -4.32 11.52 -2.71
CA ASN A 27 -4.90 12.61 -3.49
C ASN A 27 -6.43 12.70 -3.36
N SER A 28 -7.09 11.55 -3.25
CA SER A 28 -8.54 11.49 -3.05
C SER A 28 -8.92 11.96 -1.65
N TYR A 29 -8.17 11.57 -0.61
CA TYR A 29 -8.37 12.03 0.76
C TYR A 29 -8.16 13.54 0.90
N ILE A 30 -7.08 14.07 0.31
CA ILE A 30 -6.75 15.50 0.35
C ILE A 30 -7.84 16.32 -0.35
N ARG A 31 -8.30 15.89 -1.52
CA ARG A 31 -9.37 16.58 -2.26
C ARG A 31 -10.78 16.31 -1.73
N CYS A 32 -10.94 15.37 -0.80
CA CYS A 32 -12.25 15.06 -0.23
C CYS A 32 -12.78 16.23 0.60
N GLU A 33 -13.86 16.85 0.15
CA GLU A 33 -14.54 17.94 0.86
C GLU A 33 -15.33 17.45 2.09
N LYS A 34 -15.68 16.16 2.13
CA LYS A 34 -16.38 15.56 3.27
C LYS A 34 -15.46 15.55 4.48
N LYS A 35 -16.01 15.90 5.65
CA LYS A 35 -15.35 15.77 6.94
C LYS A 35 -15.20 14.29 7.29
N ILE A 36 -13.99 13.77 7.08
CA ILE A 36 -13.63 12.42 7.51
C ILE A 36 -13.39 12.45 9.01
N GLU A 37 -14.09 11.59 9.75
CA GLU A 37 -13.96 11.45 11.20
C GLU A 37 -13.13 10.23 11.60
N MET A 38 -12.92 9.30 10.66
CA MET A 38 -12.25 8.03 10.93
C MET A 38 -11.29 7.67 9.81
N LEU A 39 -10.09 7.23 10.16
CA LEU A 39 -9.18 6.55 9.24
C LEU A 39 -9.25 5.04 9.47
N ALA A 40 -9.10 4.26 8.41
CA ALA A 40 -8.89 2.82 8.52
C ALA A 40 -7.64 2.41 7.76
N THR A 41 -6.68 1.78 8.45
CA THR A 41 -5.43 1.27 7.86
C THR A 41 -5.41 -0.26 7.88
N GLY A 42 -4.48 -0.86 7.13
CA GLY A 42 -4.25 -2.30 7.11
C GLY A 42 -4.13 -2.89 5.71
N ILE A 43 -4.21 -4.21 5.64
CA ILE A 43 -4.01 -4.96 4.38
C ILE A 43 -5.33 -5.23 3.64
N SER A 44 -5.28 -6.02 2.57
CA SER A 44 -6.41 -6.47 1.75
C SER A 44 -7.59 -7.05 2.56
N TYR A 45 -7.36 -7.62 3.74
CA TYR A 45 -8.42 -8.11 4.62
C TYR A 45 -9.28 -6.96 5.13
N THR A 46 -8.67 -5.86 5.57
CA THR A 46 -9.38 -4.62 5.91
C THR A 46 -10.05 -4.03 4.69
N ASN A 47 -9.36 -4.03 3.54
CA ASN A 47 -9.91 -3.48 2.31
C ASN A 47 -11.24 -4.13 1.91
N LEU A 48 -11.29 -5.46 1.96
CA LEU A 48 -12.46 -6.26 1.58
C LEU A 48 -13.49 -6.38 2.69
N GLY A 49 -13.02 -6.55 3.93
CA GLY A 49 -13.83 -6.87 5.11
C GLY A 49 -14.49 -5.66 5.76
N LEU A 50 -13.85 -4.50 5.75
CA LEU A 50 -14.43 -3.27 6.31
C LEU A 50 -15.36 -2.62 5.29
N LYS A 51 -16.64 -2.52 5.65
CA LYS A 51 -17.71 -1.85 4.89
C LYS A 51 -17.99 -0.48 5.51
N GLU A 52 -17.51 0.58 4.87
CA GLU A 52 -17.59 1.96 5.38
C GLU A 52 -19.04 2.45 5.49
N GLU A 53 -19.93 1.92 4.66
CA GLU A 53 -21.37 2.19 4.67
C GLU A 53 -22.10 1.69 5.92
N LEU A 54 -21.51 0.72 6.64
CA LEU A 54 -22.05 0.21 7.91
C LEU A 54 -21.60 1.05 9.11
N LEU A 55 -20.68 2.00 8.92
CA LEU A 55 -20.15 2.84 9.98
C LEU A 55 -21.01 4.09 10.15
N ASN A 56 -21.32 4.42 11.41
CA ASN A 56 -22.06 5.62 11.77
C ASN A 56 -21.22 6.91 11.62
N LYS A 57 -19.96 6.78 11.19
CA LYS A 57 -18.97 7.85 11.03
C LYS A 57 -18.36 7.77 9.65
N LYS A 58 -18.05 8.93 9.05
CA LYS A 58 -17.39 8.98 7.75
C LYS A 58 -15.95 8.49 7.90
N CYS A 59 -15.68 7.33 7.30
CA CYS A 59 -14.39 6.70 7.27
C CYS A 59 -13.71 6.94 5.92
N PHE A 60 -12.38 7.07 5.93
CA PHE A 60 -11.56 6.95 4.73
C PHE A 60 -10.55 5.81 4.93
N LYS A 61 -10.56 4.88 3.98
CA LYS A 61 -9.75 3.67 4.05
C LYS A 61 -8.42 3.82 3.31
N PHE A 62 -7.33 3.72 4.06
CA PHE A 62 -5.95 3.55 3.61
C PHE A 62 -5.50 2.11 3.79
N SER A 63 -6.26 1.16 3.25
CA SER A 63 -5.88 -0.25 3.24
C SER A 63 -5.50 -0.71 1.84
N ILE A 64 -4.26 -1.16 1.67
CA ILE A 64 -3.70 -1.58 0.39
C ILE A 64 -3.19 -3.02 0.49
N GLY A 65 -3.27 -3.77 -0.60
CA GLY A 65 -2.75 -5.14 -0.65
C GLY A 65 -1.26 -5.17 -0.31
N SER A 66 -0.88 -6.11 0.56
CA SER A 66 0.49 -6.29 1.07
C SER A 66 1.01 -5.21 2.03
N GLN A 67 0.20 -4.21 2.41
CA GLN A 67 0.56 -3.20 3.42
C GLN A 67 0.86 -3.84 4.78
N ASP A 68 1.87 -3.32 5.48
CA ASP A 68 2.28 -3.76 6.82
C ASP A 68 2.03 -2.67 7.87
N LEU A 69 2.36 -3.01 9.13
CA LEU A 69 2.12 -2.13 10.26
C LEU A 69 2.96 -0.84 10.22
N TYR A 70 4.16 -0.90 9.63
CA TYR A 70 5.02 0.26 9.44
C TYR A 70 4.32 1.31 8.56
N TYR A 71 3.74 0.90 7.44
CA TYR A 71 3.03 1.82 6.57
C TYR A 71 1.68 2.26 7.16
N ASP A 72 0.97 1.41 7.91
CA ASP A 72 -0.22 1.84 8.66
C ASP A 72 0.12 3.04 9.57
N TYR A 73 1.20 2.93 10.34
CA TYR A 73 1.70 3.99 11.22
C TYR A 73 2.12 5.23 10.45
N THR A 74 2.99 5.07 9.44
CA THR A 74 3.61 6.19 8.71
C THR A 74 2.58 6.99 7.92
N ILE A 75 1.53 6.35 7.39
CA ILE A 75 0.42 7.04 6.73
C ILE A 75 -0.30 7.97 7.70
N VAL A 76 -0.70 7.46 8.87
CA VAL A 76 -1.42 8.28 9.86
C VAL A 76 -0.52 9.38 10.43
N LYS A 77 0.75 9.07 10.69
CA LYS A 77 1.74 10.08 11.08
C LYS A 77 1.82 11.20 10.06
N ASN A 78 1.99 10.88 8.78
CA ASN A 78 2.04 11.86 7.70
C ASN A 78 0.77 12.72 7.63
N ILE A 79 -0.41 12.12 7.83
CA ILE A 79 -1.68 12.86 7.86
C ILE A 79 -1.73 13.85 9.03
N ILE A 80 -1.36 13.40 10.24
CA ILE A 80 -1.39 14.20 11.46
C ILE A 80 -0.39 15.37 11.38
N GLU A 81 0.81 15.12 10.86
CA GLU A 81 1.90 16.11 10.82
C GLU A 81 1.72 17.14 9.70
N ASN A 82 1.25 16.71 8.52
CA ASN A 82 1.29 17.54 7.32
C ASN A 82 -0.09 18.07 6.85
N TYR A 83 -1.21 17.58 7.39
CA TYR A 83 -2.56 17.95 6.94
C TYR A 83 -3.46 18.35 8.12
N LYS A 84 -3.12 19.46 8.79
CA LYS A 84 -3.75 19.93 10.03
C LYS A 84 -5.27 20.13 9.90
N GLU A 85 -5.72 20.67 8.77
CA GLU A 85 -7.12 20.90 8.44
C GLU A 85 -7.92 19.61 8.25
N LYS A 86 -7.25 18.52 7.86
CA LYS A 86 -7.86 17.19 7.81
C LYS A 86 -7.88 16.56 9.20
N LYS A 87 -6.73 16.62 9.89
CA LYS A 87 -6.54 16.10 11.25
C LYS A 87 -7.63 16.57 12.21
N GLN A 88 -8.01 17.85 12.19
CA GLN A 88 -8.99 18.42 13.14
C GLN A 88 -10.36 17.70 13.19
N ASN A 89 -10.73 16.99 12.12
CA ASN A 89 -11.99 16.26 12.05
C ASN A 89 -11.86 14.80 12.53
N LEU A 90 -10.63 14.26 12.59
CA LEU A 90 -10.38 12.88 12.94
C LEU A 90 -10.61 12.64 14.43
N LYS A 91 -11.34 11.56 14.74
CA LYS A 91 -11.70 11.14 16.11
C LYS A 91 -11.42 9.67 16.36
N TYR A 92 -11.32 8.88 15.28
CA TYR A 92 -11.19 7.43 15.36
C TYR A 92 -10.16 6.94 14.35
N THR A 93 -9.49 5.85 14.71
CA THR A 93 -8.65 5.09 13.78
C THR A 93 -8.94 3.61 13.96
N ILE A 94 -9.24 2.92 12.86
CA ILE A 94 -9.29 1.46 12.79
C ILE A 94 -7.92 0.98 12.32
N ILE A 95 -7.22 0.20 13.16
CA ILE A 95 -5.97 -0.45 12.79
C ILE A 95 -6.28 -1.89 12.39
N GLY A 96 -6.26 -2.17 11.09
CA GLY A 96 -6.61 -3.47 10.53
C GLY A 96 -5.50 -4.50 10.64
N LEU A 97 -5.43 -5.16 11.78
CA LEU A 97 -4.46 -6.23 12.04
C LEU A 97 -4.90 -7.58 11.46
N THR A 98 -3.91 -8.41 11.18
CA THR A 98 -4.04 -9.80 10.75
C THR A 98 -3.24 -10.70 11.68
N TYR A 99 -3.49 -12.01 11.62
CA TYR A 99 -2.84 -13.01 12.47
C TYR A 99 -1.31 -13.10 12.29
N TYR A 100 -0.74 -12.50 11.23
CA TYR A 100 0.70 -12.42 11.00
C TYR A 100 1.25 -10.99 10.99
N SER A 101 0.46 -9.97 11.35
CA SER A 101 0.85 -8.55 11.19
C SER A 101 2.17 -8.21 11.89
N PHE A 102 2.46 -8.82 13.04
CA PHE A 102 3.71 -8.56 13.77
C PHE A 102 4.91 -9.31 13.17
N GLN A 103 4.68 -10.38 12.41
CA GLN A 103 5.71 -11.18 11.75
C GLN A 103 5.95 -10.74 10.30
N TYR A 104 5.31 -9.65 9.85
CA TYR A 104 5.36 -9.25 8.45
C TYR A 104 5.94 -7.84 8.31
N ASP A 105 6.93 -7.76 7.44
CA ASP A 105 7.56 -6.54 6.96
C ASP A 105 7.53 -6.63 5.42
N MET A 106 6.77 -5.73 4.80
CA MET A 106 6.60 -5.69 3.36
C MET A 106 7.95 -5.44 2.68
N SER A 107 8.77 -4.55 3.24
CA SER A 107 10.05 -4.09 2.71
C SER A 107 11.13 -5.20 2.70
N LEU A 108 10.95 -6.25 3.51
CA LEU A 108 11.80 -7.45 3.55
C LEU A 108 11.17 -8.68 2.84
N SER A 109 9.92 -8.58 2.41
CA SER A 109 9.18 -9.71 1.83
C SER A 109 9.33 -9.82 0.30
N ALA A 110 8.68 -10.83 -0.29
CA ALA A 110 8.51 -10.92 -1.74
C ALA A 110 7.76 -9.70 -2.34
N MET A 111 7.05 -8.93 -1.51
CA MET A 111 6.32 -7.72 -1.90
C MET A 111 7.15 -6.44 -1.74
N LYS A 112 8.45 -6.52 -1.41
CA LYS A 112 9.32 -5.36 -1.16
C LYS A 112 9.31 -4.30 -2.26
N ASN A 113 9.13 -4.69 -3.52
CA ASN A 113 9.07 -3.75 -4.62
C ASN A 113 7.86 -2.79 -4.51
N LYS A 114 6.79 -3.17 -3.80
CA LYS A 114 5.61 -2.33 -3.54
C LYS A 114 5.86 -1.20 -2.55
N VAL A 115 6.98 -1.21 -1.82
CA VAL A 115 7.44 -0.05 -1.03
C VAL A 115 7.45 1.23 -1.87
N ILE A 116 7.77 1.10 -3.15
CA ILE A 116 7.87 2.22 -4.08
C ILE A 116 6.57 3.01 -4.23
N LEU A 117 5.41 2.37 -4.02
CA LEU A 117 4.10 3.02 -4.08
C LEU A 117 3.98 4.11 -3.00
N TYR A 118 4.59 3.88 -1.84
CA TYR A 118 4.54 4.78 -0.70
C TYR A 118 5.62 5.86 -0.75
N TYR A 119 6.78 5.53 -1.31
CA TYR A 119 7.95 6.41 -1.31
C TYR A 119 7.67 7.79 -1.93
N GLU A 120 6.86 7.87 -2.99
CA GLU A 120 6.62 9.15 -3.67
C GLU A 120 6.05 10.21 -2.72
N ILE A 121 5.18 9.80 -1.79
CA ILE A 121 4.52 10.69 -0.83
C ILE A 121 5.23 10.69 0.52
N LEU A 122 5.55 9.51 1.07
CA LEU A 122 6.11 9.40 2.42
C LEU A 122 7.62 9.64 2.48
N LYS A 123 8.32 9.55 1.33
CA LYS A 123 9.78 9.64 1.20
C LYS A 123 10.55 8.64 2.07
N ASP A 124 9.89 7.59 2.51
CA ASP A 124 10.46 6.54 3.37
C ASP A 124 10.28 5.15 2.73
N VAL A 125 11.29 4.32 2.89
CA VAL A 125 11.43 2.99 2.29
C VAL A 125 11.51 1.88 3.35
N HIS A 126 11.45 2.25 4.63
CA HIS A 126 11.67 1.35 5.75
C HIS A 126 12.98 0.57 5.58
N ASN A 127 12.97 -0.76 5.55
CA ASN A 127 14.17 -1.58 5.37
C ASN A 127 14.56 -1.82 3.90
N PHE A 128 13.83 -1.26 2.92
CA PHE A 128 14.07 -1.53 1.50
C PHE A 128 15.17 -0.64 0.89
N LYS A 129 16.38 -1.20 0.79
CA LYS A 129 17.59 -0.48 0.32
C LYS A 129 17.61 -0.11 -1.17
N ASP A 130 16.80 -0.78 -2.01
CA ASP A 130 16.88 -0.66 -3.46
C ASP A 130 15.86 0.32 -4.09
N ALA A 131 15.20 1.17 -3.29
CA ALA A 131 14.14 2.05 -3.80
C ALA A 131 14.58 2.95 -4.97
N LYS A 132 15.78 3.54 -4.89
CA LYS A 132 16.32 4.38 -5.99
C LYS A 132 16.46 3.60 -7.29
N LYS A 133 16.88 2.34 -7.21
CA LYS A 133 17.01 1.46 -8.37
C LYS A 133 15.65 1.19 -9.02
N ILE A 134 14.61 0.94 -8.22
CA ILE A 134 13.26 0.73 -8.77
C ILE A 134 12.75 1.99 -9.49
N TYR A 135 12.99 3.19 -8.94
CA TYR A 135 12.61 4.43 -9.65
C TYR A 135 13.31 4.60 -10.99
N LEU A 136 14.61 4.30 -11.05
CA LEU A 136 15.35 4.32 -12.31
C LEU A 136 14.77 3.31 -13.30
N GLU A 137 14.47 2.09 -12.83
CA GLU A 137 13.84 1.07 -13.66
C GLU A 137 12.46 1.54 -14.15
N TYR A 138 11.67 2.22 -13.32
CA TYR A 138 10.40 2.81 -13.74
C TYR A 138 10.58 3.88 -14.80
N GLU A 139 11.51 4.82 -14.62
CA GLU A 139 11.79 5.88 -15.60
C GLU A 139 12.21 5.29 -16.95
N ILE A 140 13.05 4.26 -16.95
CA ILE A 140 13.41 3.52 -18.17
C ILE A 140 12.16 2.93 -18.82
N ASN A 141 11.29 2.30 -18.03
CA ASN A 141 10.08 1.68 -18.54
C ASN A 141 9.02 2.68 -19.02
N GLU A 142 8.87 3.83 -18.37
CA GLU A 142 7.98 4.93 -18.78
C GLU A 142 8.46 5.55 -20.11
N ASN A 143 9.78 5.72 -20.26
CA ASN A 143 10.39 6.17 -21.51
C ASN A 143 10.14 5.20 -22.66
N ILE A 144 10.17 3.89 -22.40
CA ILE A 144 9.83 2.86 -23.38
C ILE A 144 8.32 2.87 -23.65
N ALA A 145 7.48 2.94 -22.60
CA ALA A 145 6.02 2.99 -22.71
C ALA A 145 5.55 4.17 -23.57
N SER A 146 6.19 5.33 -23.44
CA SER A 146 5.94 6.54 -24.26
C SER A 146 6.21 6.36 -25.75
N LYS A 147 7.01 5.36 -26.13
CA LYS A 147 7.28 5.02 -27.52
C LYS A 147 6.33 3.94 -28.06
N ILE A 148 5.72 3.14 -27.18
CA ILE A 148 4.89 1.98 -27.54
C ILE A 148 3.40 2.31 -27.47
N PHE A 149 2.97 2.98 -26.39
CA PHE A 149 1.57 3.28 -26.13
C PHE A 149 1.21 4.71 -26.53
N LYS A 150 -0.02 4.87 -27.03
CA LYS A 150 -0.62 6.18 -27.23
C LYS A 150 -1.10 6.75 -25.90
N LYS A 151 -1.04 8.07 -25.76
CA LYS A 151 -1.73 8.78 -24.68
C LYS A 151 -3.10 9.26 -25.17
N ASP A 152 -4.08 9.31 -24.27
CA ASP A 152 -5.37 9.95 -24.52
C ASP A 152 -5.25 11.49 -24.38
N LYS A 153 -6.38 12.18 -24.54
CA LYS A 153 -6.47 13.65 -24.44
C LYS A 153 -6.10 14.19 -23.06
N ASP A 154 -6.22 13.37 -22.02
CA ASP A 154 -5.99 13.71 -20.63
C ASP A 154 -4.57 13.29 -20.19
N GLY A 155 -3.76 12.77 -21.12
CA GLY A 155 -2.37 12.38 -20.92
C GLY A 155 -2.18 10.95 -20.38
N TRP A 156 -3.24 10.14 -20.29
CA TRP A 156 -3.16 8.76 -19.80
C TRP A 156 -2.76 7.80 -20.91
N TYR A 157 -1.88 6.83 -20.60
CA TYR A 157 -1.53 5.77 -21.54
C TYR A 157 -2.74 4.88 -21.80
N ASN A 158 -3.10 4.75 -23.06
CA ASN A 158 -4.19 3.90 -23.52
C ASN A 158 -3.72 2.46 -23.66
N PHE A 159 -3.80 1.71 -22.55
CA PHE A 159 -3.63 0.26 -22.53
C PHE A 159 -4.67 -0.36 -21.60
N ASN A 160 -5.03 -1.62 -21.86
CA ASN A 160 -5.90 -2.39 -20.99
C ASN A 160 -5.12 -3.59 -20.45
N TRP A 161 -5.12 -3.77 -19.13
CA TRP A 161 -4.58 -4.96 -18.50
C TRP A 161 -5.72 -5.93 -18.17
N ASN A 162 -6.07 -6.76 -19.14
CA ASN A 162 -6.97 -7.89 -18.92
C ASN A 162 -6.23 -9.03 -18.21
N THR A 163 -6.13 -8.98 -16.88
CA THR A 163 -5.79 -10.18 -16.13
C THR A 163 -6.94 -11.16 -16.25
N LYS A 164 -6.72 -12.30 -16.94
CA LYS A 164 -7.66 -13.41 -16.78
C LYS A 164 -7.61 -13.78 -15.29
N VAL A 165 -8.76 -13.73 -14.62
CA VAL A 165 -8.91 -14.30 -13.29
C VAL A 165 -8.51 -15.77 -13.44
N LEU A 166 -7.31 -16.12 -12.98
CA LEU A 166 -6.86 -17.50 -12.93
C LEU A 166 -7.92 -18.26 -12.12
N LYS A 167 -8.37 -19.40 -12.67
CA LYS A 167 -9.50 -20.24 -12.22
C LYS A 167 -10.03 -19.89 -10.83
N VAL A 168 -11.33 -19.59 -10.74
CA VAL A 168 -12.03 -19.52 -9.44
C VAL A 168 -11.66 -20.77 -8.65
N ILE A 169 -10.96 -20.57 -7.53
CA ILE A 169 -10.63 -21.67 -6.63
C ILE A 169 -11.97 -22.25 -6.18
N GLU A 170 -12.27 -23.48 -6.60
CA GLU A 170 -13.54 -24.15 -6.32
C GLU A 170 -13.80 -24.24 -4.80
N ASP A 171 -12.73 -24.46 -4.02
CA ASP A 171 -12.77 -24.40 -2.56
C ASP A 171 -11.90 -23.25 -2.00
N LYS A 172 -12.49 -22.05 -1.94
CA LYS A 172 -11.86 -20.86 -1.33
C LYS A 172 -11.52 -21.06 0.15
N ARG A 173 -12.27 -21.90 0.88
CA ARG A 173 -12.06 -22.13 2.31
C ARG A 173 -10.81 -22.97 2.52
N TYR A 174 -10.65 -24.04 1.75
CA TYR A 174 -9.43 -24.85 1.78
C TYR A 174 -8.20 -24.05 1.37
N ALA A 175 -8.25 -23.30 0.27
CA ALA A 175 -7.13 -22.46 -0.14
C ALA A 175 -6.78 -21.39 0.90
N GLY A 176 -7.80 -20.76 1.50
CA GLY A 176 -7.62 -19.80 2.60
C GLY A 176 -6.96 -20.43 3.82
N LYS A 177 -7.37 -21.65 4.21
CA LYS A 177 -6.75 -22.42 5.30
C LYS A 177 -5.27 -22.70 4.99
N MET A 178 -4.95 -23.22 3.81
CA MET A 178 -3.57 -23.51 3.40
C MET A 178 -2.70 -22.26 3.39
N GLN A 179 -3.24 -21.13 2.93
CA GLN A 179 -2.53 -19.86 2.95
C GLN A 179 -2.29 -19.38 4.38
N ALA A 180 -3.29 -19.47 5.26
CA ALA A 180 -3.16 -19.09 6.66
C ALA A 180 -2.12 -19.94 7.40
N GLU A 181 -2.11 -21.26 7.19
CA GLU A 181 -1.09 -22.15 7.76
C GLU A 181 0.32 -21.77 7.31
N ARG A 182 0.51 -21.42 6.03
CA ARG A 182 1.79 -20.93 5.51
C ARG A 182 2.20 -19.60 6.13
N ASP A 183 1.26 -18.67 6.27
CA ASP A 183 1.54 -17.35 6.82
C ASP A 183 1.77 -17.37 8.33
N CYS A 184 1.17 -18.30 9.07
CA CYS A 184 1.35 -18.50 10.51
C CYS A 184 2.72 -19.07 10.89
N ASN A 185 3.36 -19.83 9.99
CA ASN A 185 4.63 -20.51 10.25
C ASN A 185 5.87 -19.61 10.06
N LYS A 186 5.69 -18.28 10.05
CA LYS A 186 6.76 -17.30 9.92
C LYS A 186 7.51 -17.15 11.25
N ASN A 187 8.82 -17.41 11.24
CA ASN A 187 9.70 -17.20 12.39
C ASN A 187 10.66 -16.02 12.15
N TYR A 188 10.14 -14.79 12.31
CA TYR A 188 10.90 -13.55 12.13
C TYR A 188 10.95 -12.75 13.45
N PRO A 189 11.74 -13.16 14.45
CA PRO A 189 11.72 -12.57 15.79
C PRO A 189 12.11 -11.08 15.79
N LYS A 190 13.10 -10.69 14.97
CA LYS A 190 13.50 -9.28 14.84
C LYS A 190 12.37 -8.40 14.30
N THR A 191 11.64 -8.89 13.29
CA THR A 191 10.46 -8.20 12.76
C THR A 191 9.36 -8.08 13.80
N VAL A 192 9.18 -9.08 14.66
CA VAL A 192 8.22 -9.02 15.78
C VAL A 192 8.62 -7.96 16.80
N GLU A 193 9.89 -7.89 17.17
CA GLU A 193 10.41 -6.85 18.08
C GLU A 193 10.19 -5.46 17.51
N GLU A 194 10.59 -5.24 16.26
CA GLU A 194 10.41 -3.96 15.57
C GLU A 194 8.93 -3.57 15.44
N ASN A 195 8.07 -4.49 14.99
CA ASN A 195 6.64 -4.21 14.84
C ASN A 195 5.93 -3.95 16.18
N LYS A 196 6.40 -4.53 17.30
CA LYS A 196 5.92 -4.16 18.64
C LYS A 196 6.23 -2.70 18.95
N GLU A 197 7.43 -2.24 18.64
CA GLU A 197 7.81 -0.83 18.85
C GLU A 197 7.06 0.11 17.91
N ILE A 198 6.90 -0.25 16.63
CA ILE A 198 6.06 0.50 15.68
C ILE A 198 4.63 0.60 16.21
N PHE A 199 4.05 -0.50 16.69
CA PHE A 199 2.69 -0.49 17.23
C PHE A 199 2.57 0.43 18.44
N LYS A 200 3.51 0.36 19.39
CA LYS A 200 3.54 1.26 20.55
C LYS A 200 3.64 2.73 20.13
N ASN A 201 4.49 3.03 19.16
CA ASN A 201 4.65 4.38 18.61
C ASN A 201 3.38 4.86 17.90
N TYR A 202 2.69 3.97 17.21
CA TYR A 202 1.41 4.26 16.58
C TYR A 202 0.33 4.57 17.62
N LEU A 203 0.18 3.74 18.65
CA LEU A 203 -0.75 3.99 19.74
C LEU A 203 -0.43 5.30 20.49
N LYS A 204 0.86 5.57 20.73
CA LYS A 204 1.31 6.83 21.34
C LYS A 204 0.94 8.03 20.48
N LEU A 205 1.26 7.99 19.18
CA LEU A 205 0.91 9.05 18.22
C LEU A 205 -0.59 9.35 18.27
N LEU A 206 -1.43 8.31 18.24
CA LEU A 206 -2.88 8.46 18.30
C LEU A 206 -3.32 9.09 19.62
N ARG A 207 -2.81 8.60 20.76
CA ARG A 207 -3.15 9.13 22.09
C ARG A 207 -2.74 10.59 22.27
N ASP A 208 -1.56 10.96 21.81
CA ASP A 208 -1.02 12.32 21.96
C ASP A 208 -1.73 13.33 21.03
N ASN A 209 -2.60 12.87 20.13
CA ASN A 209 -3.32 13.67 19.15
C ASN A 209 -4.85 13.50 19.19
N ASN A 210 -5.38 12.87 20.24
CA ASN A 210 -6.82 12.67 20.45
C ASN A 210 -7.40 13.68 21.44
#